data_AF-A0A368KJA9-F1
#
_entry.id   AF-A0A368KJA9-F1
#
_cell.length_a   1.000
_cell.length_b   1.000
_cell.length_c   1.000
_cell.angle_alpha   90.00
_cell.angle_beta   90.00
_cell.angle_gamma   90.00
#
_symmetry.space_group_name_H-M   'P 1'
#
loop_
_entity.id
_entity.type
_entity.pdbx_description
1 polymer ?
#
loop_
_entity_poly.entity_id
_entity_poly.type
_entity_poly.pdbx_seq_one_letter_code
_entity_poly.pdbx_strand_id
1 'polypeptide(L)'
;MPRLPATIAALALAVLLGGCHSAKALLPPNLRPPSENTGDALKLARLQLMQASPCCSSFADFSYRSMLPWQPQKFVLGSGSMVANLNGTQSYFLAFRLPTDAKLPYDIAVKSELSGRWLHASYLFAPTIVLLDEGFQPIRSEDIGLCEHMGWSDESSGAFGSFKIDNKQARYLLVYSSAEQQAGKTYWEQSPASISTSSAASLQMNSAGSFSIPHGPDGTLWVGKMNKTYGNALANAICKKAAKGDGLLNTLRTALPLPWSGDNGKPNHHSSP
;
A
#
# COMPACT_ATOMS: atom_id res chain seq x y z
N MET A 1 -74.91 17.57 38.27
CA MET A 1 -74.27 18.72 37.57
C MET A 1 -73.50 19.53 38.61
N PRO A 2 -72.32 20.14 38.37
CA PRO A 2 -71.24 19.99 37.37
C PRO A 2 -69.95 19.39 38.03
N ARG A 3 -69.03 18.67 37.38
CA ARG A 3 -67.95 19.03 36.41
C ARG A 3 -66.87 19.99 36.91
N LEU A 4 -65.71 19.45 37.34
CA LEU A 4 -64.33 19.83 36.98
C LEU A 4 -63.34 18.99 37.82
N PRO A 5 -62.44 18.21 37.18
CA PRO A 5 -61.07 18.70 37.07
C PRO A 5 -60.41 18.24 35.76
N ALA A 6 -60.38 19.10 34.75
CA ALA A 6 -59.78 18.82 33.45
C ALA A 6 -58.50 19.64 33.18
N THR A 7 -57.90 20.25 34.21
CA THR A 7 -56.78 21.20 34.04
C THR A 7 -55.43 20.71 34.54
N ILE A 8 -55.35 19.57 35.26
CA ILE A 8 -54.06 19.04 35.75
C ILE A 8 -53.46 18.01 34.76
N ALA A 9 -54.27 17.42 33.88
CA ALA A 9 -53.79 16.43 32.91
C ALA A 9 -52.99 17.01 31.73
N ALA A 10 -53.04 18.33 31.49
CA ALA A 10 -52.42 18.95 30.32
C ALA A 10 -50.92 19.29 30.50
N LEU A 11 -50.42 19.44 31.73
CA LEU A 11 -49.01 19.80 31.98
C LEU A 11 -48.07 18.60 32.12
N ALA A 12 -48.58 17.40 32.42
CA ALA A 12 -47.76 16.19 32.50
C ALA A 12 -47.41 15.59 31.12
N LEU A 13 -48.12 15.98 30.06
CA LEU A 13 -47.91 15.41 28.71
C LEU A 13 -46.86 16.18 27.88
N ALA A 14 -46.48 17.41 28.27
CA ALA A 14 -45.53 18.21 27.52
C ALA A 14 -44.05 17.88 27.82
N VAL A 15 -43.76 17.22 28.95
CA VAL A 15 -42.38 16.86 29.34
C VAL A 15 -41.93 15.53 28.69
N LEU A 16 -42.85 14.71 28.17
CA LEU A 16 -42.54 13.43 27.53
C LEU A 16 -42.23 13.54 26.01
N LEU A 17 -42.30 14.74 25.42
CA LEU A 17 -42.07 14.95 23.99
C LEU A 17 -40.70 15.57 23.63
N GLY A 18 -39.82 15.79 24.62
CA GLY A 18 -38.48 16.36 24.40
C GLY A 18 -37.35 15.35 24.07
N GLY A 19 -37.67 14.05 23.89
CA GLY A 19 -36.68 12.97 23.86
C GLY A 19 -36.21 12.48 22.49
N CYS A 20 -36.64 13.08 21.37
CA CYS A 20 -36.36 12.54 20.03
C CYS A 20 -35.39 13.41 19.21
N HIS A 21 -34.17 13.63 19.71
CA HIS A 21 -33.07 14.17 18.89
C HIS A 21 -31.78 13.33 18.90
N SER A 22 -31.78 12.13 19.49
CA SER A 22 -30.65 11.19 19.43
C SER A 22 -31.01 9.84 18.80
N ALA A 23 -31.88 9.85 17.79
CA ALA A 23 -32.03 8.71 16.90
C ALA A 23 -30.80 8.63 15.98
N LYS A 24 -29.71 8.02 16.46
CA LYS A 24 -28.68 7.47 15.58
C LYS A 24 -29.39 6.50 14.65
N ALA A 25 -29.50 6.89 13.38
CA ALA A 25 -30.22 6.18 12.35
C ALA A 25 -29.86 4.68 12.38
N LEU A 26 -30.88 3.83 12.56
CA LEU A 26 -30.82 2.39 12.34
C LEU A 26 -30.76 2.12 10.83
N LEU A 27 -29.73 2.62 10.17
CA LEU A 27 -29.43 2.26 8.80
C LEU A 27 -28.74 0.89 8.82
N PRO A 28 -29.19 -0.08 7.99
CA PRO A 28 -28.49 -1.34 7.82
C PRO A 28 -27.04 -1.08 7.39
N PRO A 29 -26.07 -1.91 7.80
CA PRO A 29 -24.64 -1.63 7.66
C PRO A 29 -24.17 -1.23 6.26
N ASN A 30 -24.88 -1.69 5.22
CA ASN A 30 -24.56 -1.46 3.81
C ASN A 30 -25.02 -0.10 3.23
N LEU A 31 -25.81 0.69 3.96
CA LEU A 31 -26.35 1.98 3.46
C LEU A 31 -25.86 3.20 4.25
N ARG A 32 -24.87 3.02 5.12
CA ARG A 32 -24.21 4.16 5.76
C ARG A 32 -23.33 4.85 4.70
N PRO A 33 -23.48 6.18 4.48
CA PRO A 33 -22.48 6.91 3.70
C PRO A 33 -21.10 6.68 4.34
N PRO A 34 -20.05 6.41 3.55
CA PRO A 34 -18.74 6.08 4.10
C PRO A 34 -18.18 7.30 4.84
N SER A 35 -18.31 7.30 6.17
CA SER A 35 -17.55 8.17 7.04
C SER A 35 -16.23 7.48 7.39
N GLU A 36 -15.42 7.16 6.38
CA GLU A 36 -14.06 6.68 6.58
C GLU A 36 -13.12 7.78 6.13
N ASN A 37 -12.91 8.77 7.00
CA ASN A 37 -11.76 9.64 6.85
C ASN A 37 -10.51 8.78 7.07
N THR A 38 -9.68 8.63 6.03
CA THR A 38 -8.42 7.89 6.04
C THR A 38 -7.53 8.24 7.24
N GLY A 39 -7.51 9.52 7.58
CA GLY A 39 -6.77 10.05 8.70
C GLY A 39 -7.19 9.42 10.03
N ASP A 40 -8.46 9.07 10.18
CA ASP A 40 -8.99 8.48 11.40
C ASP A 40 -8.62 6.99 11.52
N ALA A 41 -8.70 6.23 10.42
CA ALA A 41 -8.30 4.81 10.41
C ALA A 41 -6.79 4.63 10.66
N LEU A 42 -5.95 5.35 9.91
CA LEU A 42 -4.50 5.30 10.08
C LEU A 42 -4.07 5.82 11.47
N LYS A 43 -4.72 6.87 11.99
CA LYS A 43 -4.47 7.36 13.35
C LYS A 43 -4.86 6.33 14.40
N LEU A 44 -6.00 5.64 14.23
CA LEU A 44 -6.41 4.58 15.13
C LEU A 44 -5.41 3.42 15.12
N ALA A 45 -4.96 2.98 13.95
CA ALA A 45 -3.94 1.93 13.82
C ALA A 45 -2.63 2.30 14.53
N ARG A 46 -2.18 3.56 14.39
CA ARG A 46 -1.00 4.07 15.12
C ARG A 46 -1.21 4.07 16.63
N LEU A 47 -2.37 4.53 17.11
CA LEU A 47 -2.71 4.51 18.53
C LEU A 47 -2.76 3.09 19.08
N GLN A 48 -3.30 2.14 18.32
CA GLN A 48 -3.35 0.73 18.71
C GLN A 48 -1.95 0.13 18.83
N LEU A 49 -1.06 0.39 17.86
CA LEU A 49 0.33 -0.04 17.96
C LEU A 49 1.01 0.57 19.19
N MET A 50 0.84 1.87 19.44
CA MET A 50 1.42 2.58 20.60
C MET A 50 0.96 2.02 21.95
N GLN A 51 -0.25 1.47 22.02
CA GLN A 51 -0.81 0.88 23.24
C GLN A 51 -0.42 -0.58 23.43
N ALA A 52 0.11 -1.24 22.40
CA ALA A 52 0.52 -2.63 22.49
C ALA A 52 1.82 -2.76 23.30
N SER A 53 1.89 -3.79 24.14
CA SER A 53 3.10 -4.11 24.91
C SER A 53 4.11 -4.83 24.01
N PRO A 54 5.33 -4.31 23.83
CA PRO A 54 6.37 -5.01 23.09
C PRO A 54 6.79 -6.32 23.79
N CYS A 55 7.00 -7.38 23.01
CA CYS A 55 7.59 -8.63 23.51
C CYS A 55 9.11 -8.61 23.51
N CYS A 56 9.69 -7.78 22.66
CA CYS A 56 11.00 -8.00 22.09
C CYS A 56 11.66 -6.64 21.84
N SER A 57 12.94 -6.51 22.19
CA SER A 57 13.71 -5.26 22.02
C SER A 57 15.06 -5.45 21.32
N SER A 58 15.49 -6.70 21.16
CA SER A 58 16.71 -7.11 20.45
C SER A 58 16.40 -8.16 19.39
N PHE A 59 17.28 -8.29 18.38
CA PHE A 59 17.15 -9.30 17.33
C PHE A 59 17.21 -10.74 17.86
N ALA A 60 17.84 -10.98 19.01
CA ALA A 60 17.89 -12.30 19.63
C ALA A 60 16.56 -12.68 20.33
N ASP A 61 15.68 -11.72 20.63
CA ASP A 61 14.45 -11.96 21.39
C ASP A 61 13.33 -12.58 20.53
N PHE A 62 13.47 -12.50 19.20
CA PHE A 62 12.44 -12.95 18.27
C PHE A 62 12.35 -14.47 18.16
N SER A 63 11.12 -14.97 18.04
CA SER A 63 10.86 -16.39 17.80
C SER A 63 10.93 -16.73 16.31
N TYR A 64 12.11 -17.11 15.82
CA TYR A 64 12.34 -17.58 14.42
C TYR A 64 11.88 -19.03 14.17
N ARG A 65 10.72 -19.44 14.70
CA ARG A 65 10.26 -20.84 14.57
C ARG A 65 9.85 -21.20 13.15
N SER A 66 9.28 -20.24 12.43
CA SER A 66 8.77 -20.43 11.07
C SER A 66 9.89 -20.39 10.04
N MET A 67 9.90 -21.34 9.12
CA MET A 67 10.74 -21.23 7.92
C MET A 67 10.17 -20.17 6.98
N LEU A 68 11.05 -19.50 6.23
CA LEU A 68 10.62 -18.64 5.13
C LEU A 68 9.79 -19.47 4.14
N PRO A 69 8.57 -19.03 3.78
CA PRO A 69 7.77 -19.73 2.79
C PRO A 69 8.50 -19.89 1.45
N TRP A 70 8.41 -21.08 0.84
CA TRP A 70 9.05 -21.38 -0.45
C TRP A 70 8.39 -20.67 -1.64
N GLN A 71 7.23 -20.06 -1.41
CA GLN A 71 6.53 -19.12 -2.28
C GLN A 71 5.84 -18.06 -1.41
N PRO A 72 5.50 -16.87 -1.94
CA PRO A 72 4.90 -15.82 -1.13
C PRO A 72 3.56 -16.26 -0.52
N GLN A 73 3.42 -16.07 0.79
CA GLN A 73 2.21 -16.35 1.56
C GLN A 73 1.71 -15.09 2.25
N LYS A 74 0.39 -15.00 2.42
CA LYS A 74 -0.30 -13.87 3.04
C LYS A 74 -0.16 -13.90 4.57
N PHE A 75 0.23 -12.77 5.15
CA PHE A 75 0.28 -12.52 6.59
C PHE A 75 -0.49 -11.23 6.89
N VAL A 76 -1.27 -11.24 7.98
CA VAL A 76 -1.96 -10.05 8.47
C VAL A 76 -1.20 -9.57 9.70
N LEU A 77 -0.65 -8.35 9.62
CA LEU A 77 0.04 -7.67 10.70
C LEU A 77 -0.94 -6.67 11.34
N GLY A 78 -1.17 -6.79 12.64
CA GLY A 78 -2.13 -5.95 13.36
C GLY A 78 -2.28 -6.40 14.82
N SER A 79 -3.42 -6.10 15.44
CA SER A 79 -3.67 -6.34 16.89
C SER A 79 -3.46 -7.78 17.37
N GLY A 80 -3.55 -8.78 16.50
CA GLY A 80 -3.26 -10.19 16.82
C GLY A 80 -1.78 -10.59 16.67
N SER A 81 -0.93 -9.69 16.18
CA SER A 81 0.49 -9.92 15.96
C SER A 81 1.33 -9.47 17.15
N MET A 82 2.52 -10.04 17.29
CA MET A 82 3.49 -9.59 18.27
C MET A 82 4.08 -8.23 17.87
N VAL A 83 4.46 -7.44 18.87
CA VAL A 83 5.06 -6.11 18.69
C VAL A 83 6.50 -6.13 19.18
N ALA A 84 7.40 -5.60 18.36
CA ALA A 84 8.77 -5.30 18.75
C ALA A 84 8.90 -3.82 19.11
N ASN A 85 9.87 -3.47 19.94
CA ASN A 85 10.36 -2.10 20.06
C ASN A 85 11.84 -2.09 19.65
N LEU A 86 12.11 -1.72 18.41
CA LEU A 86 13.45 -1.65 17.84
C LEU A 86 13.86 -0.20 17.72
N ASN A 87 14.97 0.18 18.39
CA ASN A 87 15.50 1.55 18.37
C ASN A 87 14.44 2.61 18.74
N GLY A 88 13.56 2.31 19.70
CA GLY A 88 12.49 3.22 20.13
C GLY A 88 11.25 3.24 19.24
N THR A 89 11.24 2.45 18.16
CA THR A 89 10.10 2.35 17.24
C THR A 89 9.36 1.04 17.46
N GLN A 90 8.07 1.14 17.78
CA GLN A 90 7.21 -0.03 17.84
C GLN A 90 6.82 -0.48 16.43
N SER A 91 6.71 -1.80 16.23
CA SER A 91 6.24 -2.35 14.96
C SER A 91 5.73 -3.77 15.13
N TYR A 92 4.68 -4.12 14.39
CA TYR A 92 4.34 -5.53 14.17
C TYR A 92 5.40 -6.17 13.27
N PHE A 93 5.68 -7.45 13.47
CA PHE A 93 6.76 -8.11 12.75
C PHE A 93 6.45 -9.55 12.34
N LEU A 94 7.23 -10.03 11.37
CA LEU A 94 7.37 -11.43 11.01
C LEU A 94 8.84 -11.83 11.16
N ALA A 95 9.08 -13.02 11.69
CA ALA A 95 10.43 -13.56 11.90
C ALA A 95 10.53 -14.96 11.28
N PHE A 96 11.51 -15.15 10.41
CA PHE A 96 11.69 -16.41 9.66
C PHE A 96 13.12 -16.95 9.78
N ARG A 97 13.24 -18.27 9.81
CA ARG A 97 14.47 -19.00 9.47
C ARG A 97 14.62 -19.08 7.96
N LEU A 98 15.84 -18.88 7.48
CA LEU A 98 16.19 -19.03 6.08
C LEU A 98 16.69 -20.47 5.81
N PRO A 99 16.41 -21.02 4.62
CA PRO A 99 16.98 -22.30 4.21
C PRO A 99 18.50 -22.19 4.06
N THR A 100 19.23 -23.10 4.70
CA THR A 100 20.71 -23.12 4.68
C THR A 100 21.28 -23.82 3.46
N ASP A 101 20.46 -24.60 2.76
CA ASP A 101 20.79 -25.41 1.58
C ASP A 101 20.31 -24.76 0.26
N ALA A 102 19.67 -23.59 0.33
CA ALA A 102 19.21 -22.89 -0.87
C ALA A 102 20.38 -22.39 -1.73
N LYS A 103 20.28 -22.60 -3.05
CA LYS A 103 21.21 -22.03 -4.02
C LYS A 103 21.11 -20.51 -4.02
N LEU A 104 22.23 -19.85 -3.77
CA LEU A 104 22.38 -18.39 -3.83
C LEU A 104 22.79 -17.91 -5.24
N PRO A 105 22.43 -16.68 -5.63
CA PRO A 105 21.50 -15.80 -4.93
C PRO A 105 20.04 -16.24 -5.16
N TYR A 106 19.15 -15.84 -4.25
CA TYR A 106 17.71 -15.91 -4.47
C TYR A 106 17.03 -14.68 -3.91
N ASP A 107 15.88 -14.31 -4.46
CA ASP A 107 15.13 -13.15 -3.99
C ASP A 107 13.99 -13.56 -3.07
N ILE A 108 13.75 -12.72 -2.06
CA ILE A 108 12.55 -12.73 -1.24
C ILE A 108 11.60 -11.72 -1.85
N ALA A 109 10.39 -12.16 -2.15
CA ALA A 109 9.33 -11.29 -2.62
C ALA A 109 8.54 -10.77 -1.42
N VAL A 110 8.21 -9.47 -1.49
CA VAL A 110 7.24 -8.84 -0.59
C VAL A 110 6.15 -8.15 -1.38
N LYS A 111 4.90 -8.25 -0.92
CA LYS A 111 3.79 -7.47 -1.47
C LYS A 111 2.86 -6.99 -0.38
N SER A 112 2.63 -5.70 -0.34
CA SER A 112 1.68 -5.07 0.56
C SER A 112 0.35 -4.85 -0.14
N GLU A 113 -0.75 -5.13 0.55
CA GLU A 113 -2.10 -4.81 0.08
C GLU A 113 -2.58 -3.49 0.69
N LEU A 114 -3.44 -2.77 -0.04
CA LEU A 114 -4.09 -1.56 0.47
C LEU A 114 -4.99 -1.90 1.67
N SER A 115 -4.78 -1.21 2.78
CA SER A 115 -5.67 -1.23 3.93
C SER A 115 -6.86 -0.31 3.66
N GLY A 116 -8.03 -0.84 3.33
CA GLY A 116 -9.26 -0.05 3.12
C GLY A 116 -9.92 -0.29 1.76
N ARG A 117 -11.17 0.17 1.62
CA ARG A 117 -12.02 -0.10 0.44
C ARG A 117 -11.78 0.89 -0.71
N TRP A 118 -11.32 2.10 -0.40
CA TRP A 118 -11.13 3.17 -1.36
C TRP A 118 -9.70 3.66 -1.36
N LEU A 119 -9.11 3.89 -2.54
CA LEU A 119 -7.70 4.27 -2.66
C LEU A 119 -7.33 5.53 -1.86
N HIS A 120 -8.19 6.55 -1.86
CA HIS A 120 -7.98 7.79 -1.09
C HIS A 120 -8.13 7.57 0.43
N ALA A 121 -8.79 6.49 0.82
CA ALA A 121 -9.01 6.03 2.19
C ALA A 121 -8.08 4.88 2.59
N SER A 122 -7.01 4.65 1.83
CA SER A 122 -6.08 3.55 2.05
C SER A 122 -4.69 3.98 2.52
N TYR A 123 -4.02 3.05 3.19
CA TYR A 123 -2.60 3.09 3.51
C TYR A 123 -1.97 1.71 3.27
N LEU A 124 -0.65 1.60 3.33
CA LEU A 124 0.10 0.35 3.14
C LEU A 124 0.97 0.04 4.35
N PHE A 125 1.09 -1.23 4.71
CA PHE A 125 2.22 -1.67 5.53
C PHE A 125 3.49 -1.65 4.67
N ALA A 126 4.48 -0.81 5.00
CA ALA A 126 5.72 -0.74 4.23
C ALA A 126 6.87 -1.45 4.95
N PRO A 127 7.45 -2.51 4.36
CA PRO A 127 8.37 -3.36 5.08
C PRO A 127 9.81 -2.84 5.08
N THR A 128 10.45 -3.01 6.22
CA THR A 128 11.89 -3.03 6.43
C THR A 128 12.30 -4.48 6.65
N ILE A 129 13.35 -4.92 5.96
CA ILE A 129 13.89 -6.28 6.08
C ILE A 129 15.27 -6.21 6.73
N VAL A 130 15.47 -7.02 7.78
CA VAL A 130 16.78 -7.24 8.40
C VAL A 130 17.20 -8.69 8.17
N LEU A 131 18.36 -8.84 7.53
CA LEU A 131 19.04 -10.11 7.34
C LEU A 131 20.01 -10.34 8.49
N LEU A 132 19.90 -11.48 9.14
CA LEU A 132 20.67 -11.81 10.34
C LEU A 132 21.51 -13.08 10.13
N ASP A 133 22.66 -13.13 10.79
CA ASP A 133 23.50 -14.32 10.87
C ASP A 133 23.04 -15.30 11.97
N GLU A 134 23.83 -16.35 12.23
CA GLU A 134 23.53 -17.37 13.25
C GLU A 134 23.53 -16.83 14.69
N GLY A 135 24.30 -15.76 14.94
CA GLY A 135 24.38 -15.07 16.22
C GLY A 135 23.37 -13.93 16.36
N PHE A 136 22.35 -13.88 15.49
CA PHE A 136 21.34 -12.82 15.43
C PHE A 136 21.93 -11.43 15.21
N GLN A 137 23.12 -11.34 14.59
CA GLN A 137 23.73 -10.07 14.24
C GLN A 137 23.24 -9.59 12.87
N PRO A 138 22.91 -8.29 12.71
CA PRO A 138 22.48 -7.74 11.44
C PRO A 138 23.61 -7.75 10.42
N ILE A 139 23.41 -8.50 9.33
CA ILE A 139 24.26 -8.50 8.13
C ILE A 139 23.88 -7.31 7.23
N ARG A 140 22.58 -7.11 7.03
CA ARG A 140 22.03 -6.04 6.17
C ARG A 140 20.64 -5.67 6.64
N SER A 141 20.32 -4.38 6.61
CA SER A 141 18.96 -3.88 6.79
C SER A 141 18.59 -3.00 5.60
N GLU A 142 17.35 -3.11 5.12
CA GLU A 142 16.88 -2.34 3.98
C GLU A 142 15.40 -2.01 4.11
N ASP A 143 15.07 -0.74 3.92
CA ASP A 143 13.70 -0.27 3.73
C ASP A 143 13.28 -0.58 2.29
N ILE A 144 12.32 -1.49 2.13
CA ILE A 144 11.94 -1.96 0.80
C ILE A 144 11.06 -0.92 0.12
N GLY A 145 11.51 -0.43 -1.02
CA GLY A 145 10.70 0.39 -1.91
C GLY A 145 9.56 -0.45 -2.51
N LEU A 146 8.34 0.07 -2.45
CA LEU A 146 7.16 -0.58 -3.00
C LEU A 146 6.76 0.06 -4.33
N CYS A 147 6.40 -0.77 -5.31
CA CYS A 147 5.97 -0.37 -6.64
C CYS A 147 4.60 -0.98 -6.94
N GLU A 148 3.71 -0.19 -7.51
CA GLU A 148 2.34 -0.62 -7.79
C GLU A 148 2.28 -1.51 -9.05
N HIS A 149 1.62 -2.66 -8.96
CA HIS A 149 1.24 -3.45 -10.12
C HIS A 149 -0.20 -3.92 -9.95
N MET A 150 -1.03 -3.71 -10.97
CA MET A 150 -2.42 -4.19 -11.03
C MET A 150 -2.50 -5.33 -12.05
N GLY A 151 -2.63 -6.55 -11.54
CA GLY A 151 -2.82 -7.75 -12.33
C GLY A 151 -4.27 -8.19 -12.41
N TRP A 152 -4.48 -9.45 -12.80
CA TRP A 152 -5.81 -10.06 -12.93
C TRP A 152 -6.28 -10.78 -11.67
N SER A 153 -5.40 -10.95 -10.68
CA SER A 153 -5.67 -11.65 -9.42
C SER A 153 -5.08 -10.90 -8.22
N ASP A 154 -5.50 -11.27 -7.02
CA ASP A 154 -4.96 -10.71 -5.78
C ASP A 154 -3.45 -10.95 -5.68
N GLU A 155 -2.95 -12.13 -6.05
CA GLU A 155 -1.50 -12.44 -6.00
C GLU A 155 -0.67 -11.55 -6.92
N SER A 156 -1.28 -11.07 -8.00
CA SER A 156 -0.66 -10.19 -9.00
C SER A 156 -1.06 -8.72 -8.84
N SER A 157 -1.76 -8.35 -7.77
CA SER A 157 -2.19 -6.96 -7.52
C SER A 157 -1.75 -6.46 -6.15
N GLY A 158 -1.14 -5.27 -6.11
CA GLY A 158 -0.66 -4.64 -4.88
C GLY A 158 0.60 -3.80 -5.06
N ALA A 159 1.25 -3.51 -3.93
CA ALA A 159 2.54 -2.82 -3.89
C ALA A 159 3.65 -3.86 -3.71
N PHE A 160 4.46 -4.09 -4.73
CA PHE A 160 5.49 -5.13 -4.78
C PHE A 160 6.88 -4.58 -4.47
N GLY A 161 7.70 -5.40 -3.82
CA GLY A 161 9.11 -5.17 -3.62
C GLY A 161 9.87 -6.49 -3.53
N SER A 162 11.20 -6.43 -3.47
CA SER A 162 12.03 -7.61 -3.31
C SER A 162 13.27 -7.33 -2.45
N PHE A 163 13.86 -8.40 -1.94
CA PHE A 163 15.11 -8.36 -1.20
C PHE A 163 15.98 -9.56 -1.55
N LYS A 164 17.19 -9.30 -2.04
CA LYS A 164 18.10 -10.32 -2.56
C LYS A 164 18.92 -10.99 -1.46
N ILE A 165 18.89 -12.31 -1.36
CA ILE A 165 19.78 -13.06 -0.47
C ILE A 165 20.98 -13.55 -1.26
N ASP A 166 22.16 -13.00 -0.94
CA ASP A 166 23.43 -13.31 -1.58
C ASP A 166 24.55 -13.68 -0.58
N ASN A 167 24.29 -13.58 0.74
CA ASN A 167 25.25 -13.93 1.78
C ASN A 167 25.02 -15.36 2.33
N LYS A 168 26.07 -16.18 2.31
CA LYS A 168 26.08 -17.57 2.85
C LYS A 168 25.91 -17.66 4.36
N GLN A 169 26.19 -16.58 5.10
CA GLN A 169 26.05 -16.51 6.56
C GLN A 169 24.61 -16.18 6.98
N ALA A 170 23.73 -15.81 6.05
CA ALA A 170 22.33 -15.54 6.35
C ALA A 170 21.64 -16.76 6.98
N ARG A 171 21.01 -16.55 8.14
CA ARG A 171 20.26 -17.58 8.86
C ARG A 171 18.83 -17.15 9.19
N TYR A 172 18.61 -15.88 9.45
CA TYR A 172 17.29 -15.38 9.81
C TYR A 172 16.92 -14.12 9.04
N LEU A 173 15.61 -13.93 8.90
CA LEU A 173 15.00 -12.77 8.29
C LEU A 173 13.98 -12.19 9.27
N LEU A 174 14.11 -10.91 9.56
CA LEU A 174 13.09 -10.14 10.26
C LEU A 174 12.44 -9.18 9.27
N VAL A 175 11.11 -9.11 9.29
CA VAL A 175 10.32 -8.16 8.52
C VAL A 175 9.48 -7.35 9.51
N TYR A 176 9.63 -6.03 9.49
CA TYR A 176 8.85 -5.09 10.31
C TYR A 176 8.64 -3.80 9.51
N SER A 177 8.16 -2.72 10.12
CA SER A 177 8.11 -1.39 9.49
C SER A 177 8.88 -0.38 10.34
N SER A 178 9.99 0.15 9.81
CA SER A 178 10.82 1.19 10.45
C SER A 178 10.04 2.49 10.68
N ALA A 179 10.61 3.43 11.44
CA ALA A 179 9.99 4.74 11.65
C ALA A 179 9.87 5.50 10.33
N GLU A 180 10.92 5.43 9.51
CA GLU A 180 10.99 6.01 8.17
C GLU A 180 9.92 5.42 7.27
N GLN A 181 9.75 4.09 7.30
CA GLN A 181 8.69 3.42 6.55
C GLN A 181 7.31 3.82 7.06
N GLN A 182 7.03 3.84 8.36
CA GLN A 182 5.71 4.19 8.90
C GLN A 182 5.31 5.66 8.66
N ALA A 183 6.29 6.56 8.51
CA ALA A 183 6.08 7.97 8.14
C ALA A 183 6.05 8.18 6.61
N GLY A 184 6.45 7.17 5.84
CA GLY A 184 6.61 7.21 4.41
C GLY A 184 5.31 7.15 3.61
N LYS A 185 5.49 7.08 2.30
CA LYS A 185 4.42 6.98 1.32
C LYS A 185 4.91 6.30 0.04
N THR A 186 4.03 5.56 -0.60
CA THR A 186 4.28 4.87 -1.87
C THR A 186 3.56 5.59 -3.00
N TYR A 187 4.23 5.75 -4.13
CA TYR A 187 3.59 6.23 -5.35
C TYR A 187 2.61 5.17 -5.87
N TRP A 188 1.42 5.59 -6.28
CA TRP A 188 0.40 4.69 -6.80
C TRP A 188 -0.28 5.32 -8.00
N GLU A 189 -0.24 4.65 -9.15
CA GLU A 189 -0.97 5.10 -10.33
C GLU A 189 -2.37 4.51 -10.31
N GLN A 190 -3.40 5.33 -10.55
CA GLN A 190 -4.69 4.76 -10.95
C GLN A 190 -4.55 4.29 -12.40
N SER A 191 -4.17 3.03 -12.59
CA SER A 191 -4.24 2.39 -13.90
C SER A 191 -5.70 2.45 -14.39
N PRO A 192 -6.01 3.08 -15.55
CA PRO A 192 -7.37 3.09 -16.13
C PRO A 192 -7.86 1.70 -16.58
N ALA A 193 -7.10 0.63 -16.32
CA ALA A 193 -7.18 -0.64 -17.02
C ALA A 193 -8.16 -1.68 -16.43
N SER A 194 -8.90 -1.37 -15.37
CA SER A 194 -9.99 -2.24 -14.88
C SER A 194 -11.33 -1.52 -14.86
N ILE A 195 -11.73 -0.97 -16.01
CA ILE A 195 -13.14 -0.68 -16.28
C ILE A 195 -13.86 -2.03 -16.46
N SER A 196 -14.23 -2.68 -15.35
CA SER A 196 -15.38 -3.58 -15.36
C SER A 196 -16.63 -2.70 -15.27
N THR A 197 -17.31 -2.56 -16.40
CA THR A 197 -18.65 -2.00 -16.49
C THR A 197 -19.65 -2.89 -15.74
N SER A 198 -19.76 -2.73 -14.43
CA SER A 198 -20.88 -3.28 -13.67
C SER A 198 -21.26 -2.37 -12.49
N SER A 199 -22.22 -1.50 -12.81
CA SER A 199 -23.32 -1.01 -11.96
C SER A 199 -23.03 -0.37 -10.59
N ALA A 200 -23.43 0.90 -10.51
CA ALA A 200 -23.99 1.57 -9.32
C ALA A 200 -23.03 1.96 -8.18
N ALA A 201 -21.98 2.70 -8.52
CA ALA A 201 -21.55 3.85 -7.73
C ALA A 201 -20.79 4.79 -8.65
N SER A 202 -21.35 5.95 -8.96
CA SER A 202 -20.63 7.03 -9.65
C SER A 202 -19.58 7.61 -8.69
N LEU A 203 -18.52 6.86 -8.46
CA LEU A 203 -17.29 7.40 -7.95
C LEU A 203 -16.73 8.19 -9.12
N GLN A 204 -16.63 9.51 -8.95
CA GLN A 204 -15.83 10.35 -9.83
C GLN A 204 -14.39 9.84 -9.76
N MET A 205 -14.06 8.89 -10.63
CA MET A 205 -12.70 8.46 -10.85
C MET A 205 -12.00 9.62 -11.56
N ASN A 206 -11.04 10.25 -10.89
CA ASN A 206 -10.13 11.19 -11.55
C ASN A 206 -9.31 10.39 -12.55
N SER A 207 -9.69 10.47 -13.83
CA SER A 207 -9.14 9.70 -14.94
C SER A 207 -7.66 9.99 -15.28
N ALA A 208 -6.91 10.61 -14.36
CA ALA A 208 -5.52 11.03 -14.53
C ALA A 208 -4.76 11.24 -13.19
N GLY A 209 -5.21 10.62 -12.09
CA GLY A 209 -4.64 10.86 -10.76
C GLY A 209 -3.53 9.89 -10.40
N SER A 210 -2.31 10.39 -10.20
CA SER A 210 -1.31 9.70 -9.39
C SER A 210 -1.55 10.00 -7.90
N PHE A 211 -1.55 8.97 -7.06
CA PHE A 211 -1.73 9.08 -5.62
C PHE A 211 -0.41 8.84 -4.91
N SER A 212 -0.32 9.34 -3.68
CA SER A 212 0.73 8.99 -2.75
C SER A 212 0.08 8.34 -1.55
N ILE A 213 0.15 7.01 -1.49
CA ILE A 213 -0.50 6.21 -0.48
C ILE A 213 0.35 6.26 0.77
N PRO A 214 -0.17 6.80 1.89
CA PRO A 214 0.58 6.85 3.14
C PRO A 214 0.88 5.44 3.62
N HIS A 215 1.97 5.29 4.37
CA HIS A 215 2.25 4.05 5.07
C HIS A 215 1.58 4.03 6.45
N GLY A 216 1.32 2.82 6.93
CA GLY A 216 0.76 2.58 8.25
C GLY A 216 1.45 1.44 8.99
N PRO A 217 1.17 1.33 10.30
CA PRO A 217 1.84 0.38 11.19
C PRO A 217 1.36 -1.06 11.01
N ASP A 218 0.17 -1.26 10.43
CA ASP A 218 -0.49 -2.54 10.25
C ASP A 218 -0.94 -2.73 8.80
N GLY A 219 -1.41 -3.93 8.46
CA GLY A 219 -1.90 -4.26 7.13
C GLY A 219 -1.62 -5.70 6.72
N THR A 220 -1.94 -6.01 5.46
CA THR A 220 -1.63 -7.32 4.88
C THR A 220 -0.32 -7.28 4.12
N LEU A 221 0.59 -8.20 4.44
CA LEU A 221 1.87 -8.38 3.77
C LEU A 221 2.01 -9.81 3.28
N TRP A 222 2.43 -9.98 2.04
CA TRP A 222 2.85 -11.26 1.49
C TRP A 222 4.36 -11.37 1.55
N VAL A 223 4.88 -12.50 2.04
CA VAL A 223 6.33 -12.74 2.15
C VAL A 223 6.66 -14.18 1.77
N GLY A 224 7.74 -14.38 1.02
CA GLY A 224 8.30 -15.70 0.73
C GLY A 224 9.38 -15.64 -0.35
N LYS A 225 9.98 -16.78 -0.67
CA LYS A 225 10.91 -16.87 -1.80
C LYS A 225 10.19 -16.50 -3.10
N MET A 226 10.80 -15.64 -3.91
CA MET A 226 10.19 -15.13 -5.14
C MET A 226 9.93 -16.24 -6.15
N ASN A 227 8.70 -16.32 -6.63
CA ASN A 227 8.30 -17.17 -7.73
C ASN A 227 8.17 -16.37 -9.05
N LYS A 228 7.94 -17.06 -10.16
CA LYS A 228 7.85 -16.42 -11.49
C LYS A 228 6.71 -15.39 -11.58
N THR A 229 5.57 -15.67 -10.97
CA THR A 229 4.41 -14.77 -10.97
C THR A 229 4.75 -13.44 -10.32
N TYR A 230 5.36 -13.48 -9.12
CA TYR A 230 5.82 -12.29 -8.42
C TYR A 230 6.93 -11.55 -9.18
N GLY A 231 7.92 -12.28 -9.71
CA GLY A 231 8.99 -11.67 -10.49
C GLY A 231 8.46 -10.92 -11.72
N ASN A 232 7.46 -11.47 -12.40
CA ASN A 232 6.79 -10.81 -13.52
C ASN A 232 6.00 -9.57 -13.07
N ALA A 233 5.26 -9.66 -11.95
CA ALA A 233 4.51 -8.51 -11.42
C ALA A 233 5.45 -7.36 -11.07
N LEU A 234 6.54 -7.64 -10.35
CA LEU A 234 7.54 -6.65 -9.96
C LEU A 234 8.24 -6.02 -11.18
N ALA A 235 8.57 -6.82 -12.20
CA ALA A 235 9.19 -6.32 -13.42
C ALA A 235 8.29 -5.35 -14.22
N ASN A 236 6.97 -5.45 -14.04
CA ASN A 236 5.97 -4.59 -14.69
C ASN A 236 5.33 -3.59 -13.70
N ALA A 237 5.92 -3.40 -12.52
CA ALA A 237 5.40 -2.49 -11.51
C ALA A 237 5.83 -1.04 -11.76
N ILE A 238 4.96 -0.11 -11.37
CA ILE A 238 5.14 1.34 -11.48
C ILE A 238 5.62 1.88 -10.13
N CYS A 239 6.89 2.25 -10.06
CA CYS A 239 7.52 2.73 -8.82
C CYS A 239 7.42 4.26 -8.64
N LYS A 240 7.16 4.99 -9.72
CA LYS A 240 7.16 6.46 -9.74
C LYS A 240 6.37 6.97 -10.93
N LYS A 241 5.94 8.22 -10.85
CA LYS A 241 5.30 8.92 -11.97
C LYS A 241 6.18 8.87 -13.21
N ALA A 242 5.60 8.43 -14.33
CA ALA A 242 6.27 8.51 -15.62
C ALA A 242 6.70 9.97 -15.90
N ALA A 243 7.91 10.13 -16.42
CA ALA A 243 8.36 11.44 -16.88
C ALA A 243 7.40 11.91 -17.98
N LYS A 244 7.04 13.20 -17.97
CA LYS A 244 6.20 13.78 -19.01
C LYS A 244 6.97 13.69 -20.34
N GLY A 245 6.59 12.74 -21.18
CA GLY A 245 7.16 12.63 -22.53
C GLY A 245 6.66 13.75 -23.42
N ASP A 246 7.39 14.04 -24.49
CA ASP A 246 7.04 15.09 -25.47
C ASP A 246 5.81 14.74 -26.34
N GLY A 247 5.14 13.63 -26.05
CA GLY A 247 4.01 13.10 -26.81
C GLY A 247 4.47 12.32 -28.04
N LEU A 248 3.79 11.20 -28.31
CA LEU A 248 4.09 10.30 -29.43
C LEU A 248 4.15 11.04 -30.77
N LEU A 249 3.30 12.06 -30.97
CA LEU A 249 3.26 12.87 -32.19
C LEU A 249 4.54 13.69 -32.39
N ASN A 250 5.14 14.20 -31.32
CA ASN A 250 6.40 14.95 -31.41
C ASN A 250 7.57 14.00 -31.71
N THR A 251 7.58 12.82 -31.06
CA THR A 251 8.56 11.76 -31.34
C THR A 251 8.46 11.23 -32.78
N LEU A 252 7.24 11.03 -33.30
CA LEU A 252 7.00 10.60 -34.68
C LEU A 252 7.43 11.66 -35.70
N ARG A 253 7.19 12.95 -35.40
CA ARG A 253 7.61 14.07 -36.25
C ARG A 253 9.13 14.20 -36.35
N THR A 254 9.86 13.84 -35.29
CA THR A 254 11.34 13.81 -35.31
C THR A 254 11.93 12.52 -35.89
N ALA A 255 11.20 11.41 -35.83
CA ALA A 255 11.69 10.10 -36.29
C ALA A 255 11.41 9.83 -37.78
N LEU A 256 10.45 10.54 -38.38
CA LEU A 256 10.13 10.42 -39.80
C LEU A 256 10.81 11.55 -40.59
N PRO A 257 11.78 11.27 -41.47
CA PRO A 257 12.31 12.29 -42.37
C PRO A 257 11.20 12.73 -43.33
N LEU A 258 10.80 14.00 -43.24
CA LEU A 258 9.84 14.60 -44.17
C LEU A 258 10.48 14.70 -45.56
N PRO A 259 9.95 14.05 -46.61
CA PRO A 259 10.65 13.87 -47.88
C PRO A 259 10.59 15.09 -48.82
N TRP A 260 10.41 16.31 -48.33
CA TRP A 260 10.14 17.46 -49.22
C TRP A 260 10.62 18.81 -48.68
N SER A 261 11.79 18.85 -48.05
CA SER A 261 12.53 20.11 -47.87
C SER A 261 13.65 20.17 -48.90
N GLY A 262 13.27 20.26 -50.17
CA GLY A 262 14.14 20.57 -51.29
C GLY A 262 14.47 22.06 -51.28
N ASP A 263 15.75 22.33 -51.11
CA ASP A 263 16.44 23.61 -51.03
C ASP A 263 16.06 24.58 -52.17
N ASN A 264 15.71 25.82 -51.79
CA ASN A 264 15.31 26.87 -52.73
C ASN A 264 16.40 27.95 -52.78
N GLY A 265 17.32 27.79 -53.75
CA GLY A 265 17.94 28.90 -54.47
C GLY A 265 19.34 29.33 -54.04
N LYS A 266 20.28 29.36 -55.01
CA LYS A 266 20.67 30.61 -55.72
C LYS A 266 21.74 30.37 -56.82
N PRO A 267 21.91 31.34 -57.74
CA PRO A 267 22.36 31.16 -59.13
C PRO A 267 23.89 31.36 -59.30
N ASN A 268 24.43 30.99 -60.47
CA ASN A 268 25.51 31.77 -61.09
C ASN A 268 25.74 31.45 -62.59
N HIS A 269 26.13 32.52 -63.27
CA HIS A 269 26.30 32.75 -64.71
C HIS A 269 27.59 32.15 -65.32
N HIS A 270 27.63 32.20 -66.67
CA HIS A 270 28.76 32.17 -67.64
C HIS A 270 29.22 30.78 -68.14
N SER A 271 29.50 30.54 -69.43
CA SER A 271 29.53 31.36 -70.67
C SER A 271 29.68 30.43 -71.90
N SER A 272 29.18 30.88 -73.06
CA SER A 272 29.25 30.23 -74.39
C SER A 272 30.68 30.06 -74.95
N PRO A 273 30.85 29.29 -76.04
CA PRO A 273 30.68 29.81 -77.41
C PRO A 273 29.48 29.26 -78.18
#